data_AF-A0A2D9C4Z4-F1
#
_entry.id   AF-A0A2D9C4Z4-F1
#
_cell.length_a   1.000
_cell.length_b   1.000
_cell.length_c   1.000
_cell.angle_alpha   90.00
_cell.angle_beta   90.00
_cell.angle_gamma   90.00
#
_symmetry.space_group_name_H-M   'P 1'
#
loop_
_entity.id
_entity.type
_entity.pdbx_description
1 polymer ?
#
loop_
_entity_poly.entity_id
_entity_poly.type
_entity_poly.pdbx_seq_one_letter_code
_entity_poly.pdbx_strand_id
1 'polypeptide(L)'
;MYKKDNKIIADFLLASPDNMVRGFTFVLLSIQQPTQGLADKMFEVDQQGPECRHLNYGLKRAGFEHVEAHKQAIFERLTQYVALGLDDVENISNALLYVYDTPNLGMVKSAFVLQLLGFDVSCIDSHNLKRLGWKQSQVSLPKTLKHESKMRKIRAYVSQTQQKGTAYWWDSWCHYVAGNIANKKLTTGQQVSNYHIEAILPKA
;
A
#
# COMPACT_ATOMS: atom_id res chain seq x y z
N MET A 1 -16.02 -2.26 5.82
CA MET A 1 -15.20 -3.44 5.47
C MET A 1 -13.80 -3.35 6.07
N TYR A 2 -13.14 -2.19 5.94
CA TYR A 2 -11.79 -1.92 6.43
C TYR A 2 -11.48 -2.49 7.82
N LYS A 3 -12.28 -2.14 8.84
CA LYS A 3 -12.02 -2.53 10.24
C LYS A 3 -11.83 -4.03 10.46
N LYS A 4 -12.50 -4.86 9.63
CA LYS A 4 -12.37 -6.32 9.68
C LYS A 4 -11.25 -6.79 8.75
N ASP A 5 -11.32 -6.40 7.48
CA ASP A 5 -10.51 -7.02 6.45
C ASP A 5 -9.05 -6.54 6.51
N ASN A 6 -8.85 -5.25 6.78
CA ASN A 6 -7.52 -4.69 6.97
C ASN A 6 -6.89 -5.19 8.28
N LYS A 7 -7.67 -5.43 9.34
CA LYS A 7 -7.12 -6.01 10.57
C LYS A 7 -6.52 -7.40 10.31
N ILE A 8 -7.20 -8.25 9.54
CA ILE A 8 -6.67 -9.56 9.15
C ILE A 8 -5.34 -9.42 8.40
N ILE A 9 -5.27 -8.46 7.47
CA ILE A 9 -4.05 -8.18 6.71
C ILE A 9 -2.94 -7.67 7.64
N ALA A 10 -3.21 -6.67 8.47
CA ALA A 10 -2.24 -6.07 9.38
C ALA A 10 -1.68 -7.12 10.35
N ASP A 11 -2.55 -7.93 10.98
CA ASP A 11 -2.14 -9.00 11.89
C ASP A 11 -1.22 -10.01 11.18
N PHE A 12 -1.52 -10.37 9.92
CA PHE A 12 -0.67 -11.25 9.12
C PHE A 12 0.69 -10.59 8.77
N LEU A 13 0.68 -9.36 8.24
CA LEU A 13 1.88 -8.65 7.81
C LEU A 13 2.85 -8.37 8.98
N LEU A 14 2.31 -8.12 10.18
CA LEU A 14 3.09 -7.84 11.38
C LEU A 14 3.55 -9.12 12.12
N ALA A 15 3.23 -10.31 11.62
CA ALA A 15 3.64 -11.56 12.26
C ALA A 15 5.08 -11.98 11.92
N SER A 16 5.62 -11.57 10.76
CA SER A 16 6.99 -11.91 10.38
C SER A 16 7.57 -10.97 9.31
N PRO A 17 8.91 -10.88 9.19
CA PRO A 17 9.57 -10.18 8.09
C PRO A 17 9.15 -10.70 6.70
N ASP A 18 8.94 -12.00 6.52
CA ASP A 18 8.52 -12.57 5.24
C ASP A 18 7.08 -12.15 4.88
N ASN A 19 6.19 -12.10 5.87
CA ASN A 19 4.83 -11.61 5.65
C ASN A 19 4.84 -10.12 5.29
N MET A 20 5.70 -9.31 5.92
CA MET A 20 5.89 -7.91 5.54
C MET A 20 6.30 -7.77 4.07
N VAL A 21 7.25 -8.58 3.58
CA VAL A 21 7.64 -8.59 2.16
C VAL A 21 6.44 -8.86 1.25
N ARG A 22 5.53 -9.75 1.67
CA ARG A 22 4.30 -10.05 0.94
C ARG A 22 3.40 -8.83 0.78
N GLY A 23 3.27 -8.01 1.83
CA GLY A 23 2.54 -6.74 1.78
C GLY A 23 3.16 -5.74 0.80
N PHE A 24 4.48 -5.57 0.84
CA PHE A 24 5.21 -4.73 -0.13
C PHE A 24 5.05 -5.23 -1.57
N THR A 25 5.14 -6.55 -1.78
CA THR A 25 5.01 -7.20 -3.08
C THR A 25 3.61 -6.93 -3.67
N PHE A 26 2.56 -7.10 -2.87
CA PHE A 26 1.20 -6.78 -3.28
C PHE A 26 1.08 -5.31 -3.72
N VAL A 27 1.64 -4.38 -2.94
CA VAL A 27 1.61 -2.95 -3.28
C VAL A 27 2.37 -2.66 -4.58
N LEU A 28 3.56 -3.22 -4.77
CA LEU A 28 4.35 -3.09 -6.00
C LEU A 28 3.59 -3.61 -7.22
N LEU A 29 2.98 -4.79 -7.10
CA LEU A 29 2.20 -5.38 -8.18
C LEU A 29 0.94 -4.56 -8.48
N SER A 30 0.31 -3.94 -7.48
CA SER A 30 -0.86 -3.06 -7.64
C SER A 30 -0.59 -1.74 -8.38
N ILE A 31 0.66 -1.37 -8.64
CA ILE A 31 0.99 -0.14 -9.36
C ILE A 31 0.48 -0.25 -10.81
N GLN A 32 -0.50 0.61 -11.13
CA GLN A 32 -1.16 0.72 -12.44
C GLN A 32 -1.75 -0.62 -12.92
N GLN A 33 -2.28 -1.43 -12.02
CA GLN A 33 -2.93 -2.70 -12.34
C GLN A 33 -4.35 -2.74 -11.75
N PRO A 34 -5.29 -3.43 -12.43
CA PRO A 34 -6.56 -3.79 -11.82
C PRO A 34 -6.38 -4.57 -10.53
N THR A 35 -7.31 -4.43 -9.58
CA THR A 35 -7.35 -5.26 -8.37
C THR A 35 -7.59 -6.71 -8.74
N GLN A 36 -8.56 -6.97 -9.62
CA GLN A 36 -8.83 -8.29 -10.14
C GLN A 36 -7.59 -8.89 -10.81
N GLY A 37 -7.20 -10.09 -10.38
CA GLY A 37 -6.04 -10.82 -10.88
C GLY A 37 -4.74 -10.56 -10.10
N LEU A 38 -4.74 -9.71 -9.07
CA LEU A 38 -3.56 -9.56 -8.21
C LEU A 38 -3.24 -10.84 -7.43
N ALA A 39 -4.23 -11.63 -7.02
CA ALA A 39 -3.98 -12.90 -6.32
C ALA A 39 -3.20 -13.90 -7.19
N ASP A 40 -3.53 -13.98 -8.49
CA ASP A 40 -2.82 -14.86 -9.43
C ASP A 40 -1.37 -14.38 -9.64
N LYS A 41 -1.16 -13.06 -9.70
CA LYS A 41 0.19 -12.48 -9.84
C LYS A 41 1.03 -12.69 -8.58
N MET A 42 0.44 -12.55 -7.40
CA MET A 42 1.10 -12.86 -6.12
C MET A 42 1.54 -14.32 -6.11
N PHE A 43 0.65 -15.24 -6.51
CA PHE A 43 0.97 -16.65 -6.63
C PHE A 43 2.08 -16.95 -7.65
N GLU A 44 2.07 -16.30 -8.82
CA GLU A 44 3.18 -16.43 -9.80
C GLU A 44 4.52 -15.92 -9.23
N VAL A 45 4.51 -14.86 -8.41
CA VAL A 45 5.71 -14.38 -7.70
C VAL A 45 6.17 -15.38 -6.64
N ASP A 46 5.24 -16.01 -5.90
CA ASP A 46 5.60 -17.03 -4.91
C ASP A 46 6.34 -18.22 -5.55
N GLN A 47 5.99 -18.58 -6.78
CA GLN A 47 6.62 -19.69 -7.51
C GLN A 47 7.95 -19.32 -8.18
N GLN A 48 8.05 -18.10 -8.71
CA GLN A 48 9.17 -17.69 -9.58
C GLN A 48 10.14 -16.72 -8.90
N GLY A 49 9.77 -16.16 -7.76
CA GLY A 49 10.52 -15.13 -7.05
C GLY A 49 10.83 -13.91 -7.92
N PRO A 50 12.06 -13.35 -7.85
CA PRO A 50 12.44 -12.13 -8.59
C PRO A 50 12.38 -12.29 -10.11
N GLU A 51 12.43 -13.52 -10.63
CA GLU A 51 12.33 -13.80 -12.06
C GLU A 51 10.89 -13.76 -12.61
N CYS A 52 9.89 -13.60 -11.73
CA CYS A 52 8.51 -13.46 -12.14
C CYS A 52 8.32 -12.29 -13.13
N ARG A 53 7.70 -12.58 -14.28
CA ARG A 53 7.41 -11.58 -15.33
C ARG A 53 6.60 -10.37 -14.83
N HIS A 54 5.84 -10.51 -13.75
CA HIS A 54 5.06 -9.43 -13.18
C HIS A 54 5.91 -8.39 -12.44
N LEU A 55 7.15 -8.76 -12.09
CA LEU A 55 8.18 -7.86 -11.57
C LEU A 55 9.02 -7.23 -12.71
N ASN A 56 8.94 -7.77 -13.95
CA ASN A 56 9.75 -7.38 -15.13
C ASN A 56 9.35 -6.08 -15.83
N TYR A 57 8.57 -5.23 -15.18
CA TYR A 57 8.62 -3.80 -15.45
C TYR A 57 9.68 -3.22 -14.52
N GLY A 58 10.95 -3.20 -14.98
CA GLY A 58 12.24 -3.18 -14.25
C GLY A 58 12.44 -2.28 -13.01
N LEU A 59 11.46 -1.50 -12.60
CA LEU A 59 11.44 -0.81 -11.31
C LEU A 59 10.76 -1.65 -10.20
N LYS A 60 9.78 -2.52 -10.52
CA LYS A 60 9.10 -3.36 -9.51
C LYS A 60 10.04 -4.40 -8.91
N ARG A 61 10.85 -5.06 -9.74
CA ARG A 61 11.90 -5.99 -9.30
C ARG A 61 12.87 -5.34 -8.31
N ALA A 62 13.37 -4.14 -8.61
CA ALA A 62 14.28 -3.43 -7.71
C ALA A 62 13.65 -3.13 -6.33
N GLY A 63 12.35 -2.80 -6.30
CA GLY A 63 11.62 -2.63 -5.03
C GLY A 63 11.50 -3.93 -4.26
N PHE A 64 11.15 -5.03 -4.94
CA PHE A 64 11.04 -6.36 -4.36
C PHE A 64 12.38 -6.84 -3.78
N GLU A 65 13.46 -6.80 -4.58
CA GLU A 65 14.80 -7.22 -4.17
C GLU A 65 15.33 -6.38 -2.99
N HIS A 66 15.05 -5.07 -3.00
CA HIS A 66 15.41 -4.22 -1.88
C HIS A 66 14.70 -4.64 -0.59
N VAL A 67 13.40 -4.92 -0.64
CA VAL A 67 12.63 -5.31 0.54
C VAL A 67 13.05 -6.70 1.02
N GLU A 68 13.27 -7.67 0.14
CA GLU A 68 13.80 -8.99 0.49
C GLU A 68 15.17 -8.89 1.20
N ALA A 69 16.10 -8.11 0.62
CA ALA A 69 17.45 -7.96 1.16
C ALA A 69 17.49 -7.26 2.54
N HIS A 70 16.49 -6.42 2.87
CA HIS A 70 16.45 -5.63 4.10
C HIS A 70 15.26 -5.99 5.01
N LYS A 71 14.59 -7.13 4.77
CA LYS A 71 13.29 -7.46 5.38
C LYS A 71 13.29 -7.39 6.91
N GLN A 72 14.36 -7.84 7.55
CA GLN A 72 14.49 -7.83 9.02
C GLN A 72 14.47 -6.38 9.55
N ALA A 73 15.31 -5.50 8.98
CA ALA A 73 15.40 -4.11 9.39
C ALA A 73 14.11 -3.34 9.09
N ILE A 74 13.48 -3.60 7.94
CA ILE A 74 12.19 -3.00 7.56
C ILE A 74 11.10 -3.43 8.54
N PHE A 75 11.01 -4.73 8.85
CA PHE A 75 10.04 -5.28 9.77
C PHE A 75 10.17 -4.69 11.18
N GLU A 76 11.39 -4.68 11.72
CA GLU A 76 11.66 -4.11 13.06
C GLU A 76 11.29 -2.62 13.10
N ARG A 77 11.70 -1.86 12.07
CA ARG A 77 11.42 -0.41 12.01
C ARG A 77 9.93 -0.11 11.90
N LEU A 78 9.21 -0.82 11.04
CA LEU A 78 7.77 -0.61 10.87
C LEU A 78 6.98 -1.06 12.10
N THR A 79 7.39 -2.13 12.77
CA THR A 79 6.79 -2.56 14.04
C THR A 79 7.00 -1.53 15.15
N GLN A 80 8.18 -0.88 15.19
CA GLN A 80 8.41 0.24 16.11
C GLN A 80 7.45 1.41 15.83
N TYR A 81 7.28 1.79 14.57
CA TYR A 81 6.32 2.84 14.22
C TYR A 81 4.88 2.44 14.58
N VAL A 82 4.48 1.19 14.38
CA VAL A 82 3.16 0.69 14.83
C VAL A 82 3.01 0.82 16.34
N ALA A 83 4.04 0.45 17.12
CA ALA A 83 4.02 0.54 18.57
C ALA A 83 3.96 1.99 19.09
N LEU A 84 4.48 2.96 18.34
CA LEU A 84 4.41 4.38 18.68
C LEU A 84 3.00 4.99 18.48
N GLY A 85 2.16 4.38 17.65
CA GLY A 85 0.79 4.82 17.42
C GLY A 85 0.40 4.81 15.95
N LEU A 86 -0.87 4.54 15.68
CA LEU A 86 -1.38 4.37 14.32
C LEU A 86 -2.05 5.64 13.75
N ASP A 87 -2.23 6.68 14.56
CA ASP A 87 -2.99 7.89 14.24
C ASP A 87 -2.18 9.19 14.35
N ASP A 88 -1.00 9.18 14.99
CA ASP A 88 -0.15 10.36 15.09
C ASP A 88 0.46 10.77 13.74
N VAL A 89 0.20 12.02 13.33
CA VAL A 89 0.62 12.58 12.03
C VAL A 89 2.14 12.53 11.87
N GLU A 90 2.90 12.82 12.92
CA GLU A 90 4.36 12.87 12.85
C GLU A 90 4.94 11.47 12.70
N ASN A 91 4.48 10.53 13.50
CA ASN A 91 4.86 9.13 13.45
C ASN A 91 4.56 8.51 12.08
N ILE A 92 3.34 8.68 11.57
CA ILE A 92 2.93 8.22 10.23
C ILE A 92 3.79 8.87 9.16
N SER A 93 4.11 10.17 9.30
CA SER A 93 4.93 10.87 8.30
C SER A 93 6.36 10.31 8.24
N ASN A 94 6.94 9.98 9.39
CA ASN A 94 8.27 9.35 9.46
C ASN A 94 8.25 7.92 8.92
N ALA A 95 7.22 7.13 9.27
CA ALA A 95 7.00 5.81 8.69
C ALA A 95 6.83 5.86 7.18
N LEU A 96 6.09 6.86 6.67
CA LEU A 96 5.82 7.00 5.24
C LEU A 96 7.08 7.35 4.49
N LEU A 97 7.89 8.29 5.02
CA LEU A 97 9.17 8.63 4.43
C LEU A 97 10.11 7.42 4.37
N TYR A 98 10.14 6.61 5.44
CA TYR A 98 10.92 5.38 5.49
C TYR A 98 10.50 4.39 4.40
N VAL A 99 9.20 4.13 4.23
CA VAL A 99 8.69 3.26 3.15
C VAL A 99 8.94 3.86 1.77
N TYR A 100 8.83 5.19 1.64
CA TYR A 100 9.04 5.90 0.38
C TYR A 100 10.45 5.72 -0.18
N ASP A 101 11.46 5.45 0.65
CA ASP A 101 12.82 5.21 0.19
C ASP A 101 13.01 3.84 -0.48
N THR A 102 12.01 2.95 -0.38
CA THR A 102 11.98 1.71 -1.18
C THR A 102 11.91 2.05 -2.68
N PRO A 103 12.74 1.42 -3.54
CA PRO A 103 12.70 1.65 -4.98
C PRO A 103 11.29 1.45 -5.57
N ASN A 104 10.94 2.30 -6.53
CA ASN A 104 9.65 2.29 -7.23
C ASN A 104 8.40 2.61 -6.38
N LEU A 105 8.52 2.84 -5.07
CA LEU A 105 7.43 3.38 -4.28
C LEU A 105 7.40 4.92 -4.33
N GLY A 106 6.23 5.45 -4.68
CA GLY A 106 5.88 6.86 -4.52
C GLY A 106 5.09 7.08 -3.23
N MET A 107 4.83 8.34 -2.88
CA MET A 107 4.13 8.72 -1.63
C MET A 107 2.79 7.99 -1.45
N VAL A 108 1.98 7.93 -2.52
CA VAL A 108 0.67 7.26 -2.51
C VAL A 108 0.76 5.76 -2.22
N LYS A 109 1.75 5.06 -2.79
CA LYS A 109 1.92 3.61 -2.58
C LYS A 109 2.63 3.31 -1.27
N SER A 110 3.48 4.22 -0.80
CA SER A 110 4.04 4.15 0.56
C SER A 110 2.94 4.27 1.61
N ALA A 111 2.01 5.22 1.41
CA ALA A 111 0.80 5.32 2.22
C ALA A 111 -0.07 4.06 2.14
N PHE A 112 -0.10 3.37 0.98
CA PHE A 112 -0.85 2.12 0.87
C PHE A 112 -0.24 0.99 1.71
N VAL A 113 1.08 0.84 1.73
CA VAL A 113 1.76 -0.11 2.64
C VAL A 113 1.36 0.19 4.08
N LEU A 114 1.47 1.44 4.53
CA LEU A 114 1.10 1.82 5.90
C LEU A 114 -0.39 1.59 6.19
N GLN A 115 -1.27 1.88 5.22
CA GLN A 115 -2.69 1.59 5.34
C GLN A 115 -2.96 0.10 5.57
N LEU A 116 -2.20 -0.80 4.91
CA LEU A 116 -2.29 -2.26 5.11
C LEU A 116 -1.75 -2.71 6.49
N LEU A 117 -0.89 -1.91 7.13
CA LEU A 117 -0.40 -2.13 8.48
C LEU A 117 -1.30 -1.50 9.56
N GLY A 118 -2.42 -0.88 9.17
CA GLY A 118 -3.41 -0.31 10.08
C GLY A 118 -3.22 1.17 10.44
N PHE A 119 -2.22 1.86 9.87
CA PHE A 119 -2.06 3.29 10.08
C PHE A 119 -3.25 4.08 9.49
N ASP A 120 -3.65 5.17 10.17
CA ASP A 120 -4.66 6.11 9.71
C ASP A 120 -4.10 7.05 8.64
N VAL A 121 -3.78 6.45 7.49
CA VAL A 121 -3.37 7.09 6.26
C VAL A 121 -3.96 6.31 5.10
N SER A 122 -4.10 6.91 3.93
CA SER A 122 -4.74 6.24 2.79
C SER A 122 -4.02 6.44 1.49
N CYS A 123 -4.17 5.46 0.60
CA CYS A 123 -3.75 5.55 -0.80
C CYS A 123 -4.71 6.43 -1.62
N ILE A 124 -4.34 7.68 -1.90
CA ILE A 124 -5.08 8.57 -2.82
C ILE A 124 -4.59 8.32 -4.26
N ASP A 125 -5.08 7.25 -4.86
CA ASP A 125 -4.76 6.82 -6.22
C ASP A 125 -5.44 7.70 -7.31
N SER A 126 -5.25 7.35 -8.58
CA SER A 126 -5.82 8.08 -9.71
C SER A 126 -7.35 8.13 -9.71
N HIS A 127 -8.03 7.11 -9.18
CA HIS A 127 -9.48 7.12 -9.01
C HIS A 127 -9.90 8.16 -7.97
N ASN A 128 -9.23 8.19 -6.82
CA ASN A 128 -9.47 9.18 -5.78
C ASN A 128 -9.14 10.61 -6.26
N LEU A 129 -8.03 10.81 -6.97
CA LEU A 129 -7.70 12.11 -7.56
C LEU A 129 -8.80 12.60 -8.51
N LYS A 130 -9.30 11.73 -9.39
CA LYS A 130 -10.41 12.06 -10.29
C LYS A 130 -11.68 12.44 -9.53
N ARG A 131 -12.04 11.67 -8.49
CA ARG A 131 -13.21 11.93 -7.63
C ARG A 131 -13.10 13.28 -6.89
N LEU A 132 -11.89 13.66 -6.48
CA LEU A 132 -11.61 14.89 -5.74
C LEU A 132 -11.34 16.11 -6.63
N GLY A 133 -11.20 15.91 -7.95
CA GLY A 133 -10.76 16.97 -8.87
C GLY A 133 -9.29 17.39 -8.64
N TRP A 134 -8.48 16.52 -8.06
CA TRP A 134 -7.09 16.80 -7.72
C TRP A 134 -6.13 16.44 -8.85
N LYS A 135 -5.02 17.18 -8.93
CA LYS A 135 -3.93 16.94 -9.86
C LYS A 135 -2.91 15.98 -9.27
N GLN A 136 -2.28 15.16 -10.12
CA GLN A 136 -1.21 14.24 -9.73
C GLN A 136 -0.09 14.92 -8.92
N SER A 137 0.25 16.17 -9.25
CA SER A 137 1.29 16.94 -8.55
C SER A 137 1.01 17.16 -7.05
N GLN A 138 -0.25 17.09 -6.62
CA GLN A 138 -0.63 17.22 -5.21
C GLN A 138 -0.22 16.00 -4.37
N VAL A 139 -0.10 14.83 -4.99
CA VAL A 139 0.29 13.57 -4.33
C VAL A 139 1.64 13.03 -4.82
N SER A 140 2.34 13.82 -5.64
CA SER A 140 3.70 13.52 -6.10
C SER A 140 4.76 14.09 -5.16
N LEU A 141 5.73 13.25 -4.85
CA LEU A 141 6.90 13.59 -4.05
C LEU A 141 8.17 13.35 -4.88
N PRO A 142 8.75 14.39 -5.50
CA PRO A 142 10.00 14.27 -6.25
C PRO A 142 11.16 13.82 -5.35
N LYS A 143 11.97 12.87 -5.84
CA LYS A 143 13.12 12.31 -5.10
C LYS A 143 14.18 13.36 -4.78
N THR A 144 14.29 14.41 -5.60
CA THR A 144 15.24 15.53 -5.47
C THR A 144 14.87 16.57 -4.42
N LEU A 145 13.66 16.52 -3.84
CA LEU A 145 13.28 17.46 -2.79
C LEU A 145 14.15 17.28 -1.54
N LYS A 146 14.53 18.40 -0.92
CA LYS A 146 15.17 18.42 0.40
C LYS A 146 14.27 17.76 1.44
N HIS A 147 14.88 17.10 2.43
CA HIS A 147 14.18 16.35 3.47
C HIS A 147 13.04 17.15 4.14
N GLU A 148 13.31 18.39 4.57
CA GLU A 148 12.32 19.25 5.21
C GLU A 148 11.08 19.51 4.31
N SER A 149 11.31 19.73 3.01
CA SER A 149 10.23 19.91 2.04
C SER A 149 9.47 18.61 1.77
N LYS A 150 10.14 17.45 1.84
CA LYS A 150 9.47 16.15 1.78
C LYS A 150 8.55 15.97 2.98
N MET A 151 9.08 16.16 4.20
CA MET A 151 8.32 16.02 5.44
C MET A 151 7.11 16.95 5.49
N ARG A 152 7.26 18.22 5.09
CA ARG A 152 6.12 19.16 5.00
C ARG A 152 5.01 18.64 4.08
N LYS A 153 5.36 18.09 2.91
CA LYS A 153 4.38 17.51 1.98
C LYS A 153 3.73 16.25 2.53
N ILE A 154 4.52 15.37 3.15
CA ILE A 154 4.02 14.12 3.74
C ILE A 154 3.05 14.42 4.88
N ARG A 155 3.39 15.31 5.82
CA ARG A 155 2.49 15.71 6.93
C ARG A 155 1.17 16.27 6.42
N ALA A 156 1.23 17.13 5.40
CA ALA A 156 0.03 17.68 4.78
C ALA A 156 -0.83 16.58 4.14
N TYR A 157 -0.21 15.63 3.45
CA TYR A 157 -0.90 14.47 2.87
C TYR A 157 -1.56 13.60 3.96
N VAL A 158 -0.82 13.23 5.01
CA VAL A 158 -1.32 12.41 6.13
C VAL A 158 -2.53 13.09 6.78
N SER A 159 -2.36 14.33 7.23
CA SER A 159 -3.42 15.13 7.86
C SER A 159 -4.66 15.22 6.97
N GLN A 160 -4.46 15.38 5.66
CA GLN A 160 -5.56 15.48 4.70
C GLN A 160 -6.31 14.16 4.51
N THR A 161 -5.63 13.01 4.59
CA THR A 161 -6.30 11.70 4.57
C THR A 161 -7.08 11.44 5.86
N GLN A 162 -6.54 11.84 7.01
CA GLN A 162 -7.16 11.65 8.33
C GLN A 162 -8.46 12.44 8.54
N GLN A 163 -8.69 13.54 7.81
CA GLN A 163 -9.96 14.29 7.87
C GLN A 163 -11.20 13.41 7.63
N LYS A 164 -11.07 12.32 6.85
CA LYS A 164 -12.11 11.31 6.69
C LYS A 164 -11.77 9.98 7.35
N GLY A 165 -10.50 9.73 7.63
CA GLY A 165 -9.99 8.50 8.18
C GLY A 165 -9.85 7.38 7.13
N THR A 166 -8.93 6.47 7.39
CA THR A 166 -8.54 5.39 6.49
C THR A 166 -9.68 4.42 6.16
N ALA A 167 -10.56 4.17 7.12
CA ALA A 167 -11.74 3.32 6.93
C ALA A 167 -12.69 3.88 5.87
N TYR A 168 -12.91 5.20 5.85
CA TYR A 168 -13.73 5.84 4.82
C TYR A 168 -13.10 5.70 3.44
N TRP A 169 -11.79 5.95 3.32
CA TRP A 169 -11.12 5.90 2.03
C TRP A 169 -11.12 4.48 1.46
N TRP A 170 -10.84 3.47 2.30
CA TRP A 170 -10.91 2.07 1.91
C TRP A 170 -12.30 1.66 1.48
N ASP A 171 -13.31 1.87 2.34
CA ASP A 171 -14.67 1.41 2.06
C ASP A 171 -15.23 2.13 0.83
N SER A 172 -15.04 3.46 0.71
CA SER A 172 -15.54 4.22 -0.44
C SER A 172 -14.85 3.84 -1.75
N TRP A 173 -13.55 3.54 -1.71
CA TRP A 173 -12.81 3.11 -2.90
C TRP A 173 -13.26 1.72 -3.36
N CYS A 174 -13.40 0.78 -2.43
CA CYS A 174 -13.87 -0.57 -2.74
C CYS A 174 -15.26 -0.55 -3.40
N HIS A 175 -16.20 0.25 -2.89
CA HIS A 175 -17.50 0.44 -3.54
C HIS A 175 -17.39 1.07 -4.92
N TYR A 176 -16.52 2.07 -5.08
CA TYR A 176 -16.35 2.77 -6.34
C TYR A 176 -15.80 1.89 -7.47
N VAL A 177 -14.85 1.00 -7.16
CA VAL A 177 -14.21 0.15 -8.18
C VAL A 177 -14.94 -1.17 -8.44
N ALA A 178 -15.92 -1.53 -7.60
CA ALA A 178 -16.69 -2.75 -7.73
C ALA A 178 -17.48 -2.78 -9.04
N GLY A 179 -17.45 -3.92 -9.74
CA GLY A 179 -18.20 -4.15 -10.98
C GLY A 179 -17.74 -3.31 -12.18
N ASN A 180 -16.70 -2.49 -12.05
CA ASN A 180 -16.19 -1.69 -13.16
C ASN A 180 -15.52 -2.58 -14.23
N ILE A 181 -15.14 -1.97 -15.36
CA ILE A 181 -14.53 -2.69 -16.49
C ILE A 181 -13.27 -3.50 -16.12
N ALA A 182 -12.53 -3.06 -15.10
CA ALA A 182 -11.30 -3.68 -14.62
C ALA A 182 -11.55 -4.74 -13.53
N ASN A 183 -12.70 -4.69 -12.84
CA ASN A 183 -13.05 -5.57 -11.71
C ASN A 183 -14.41 -6.25 -11.91
N LYS A 184 -14.70 -6.72 -13.12
CA LYS A 184 -16.00 -7.30 -13.51
C LYS A 184 -16.48 -8.44 -12.62
N LYS A 185 -15.55 -9.23 -12.04
CA LYS A 185 -15.86 -10.36 -11.15
C LYS A 185 -16.06 -9.96 -9.69
N LEU A 186 -15.63 -8.76 -9.30
CA LEU A 186 -15.74 -8.23 -7.95
C LEU A 186 -16.88 -7.20 -7.92
N THR A 187 -18.12 -7.65 -7.85
CA THR A 187 -19.31 -6.82 -8.12
C THR A 187 -19.78 -6.00 -6.92
N THR A 188 -19.26 -6.25 -5.73
CA THR A 188 -19.57 -5.51 -4.51
C THR A 188 -18.31 -4.96 -3.83
N GLY A 189 -18.46 -3.88 -3.05
CA GLY A 189 -17.36 -3.35 -2.25
C GLY A 189 -16.77 -4.41 -1.31
N GLN A 190 -17.61 -5.23 -0.67
CA GLN A 190 -17.14 -6.31 0.22
C GLN A 190 -16.31 -7.37 -0.52
N GLN A 191 -16.66 -7.74 -1.75
CA GLN A 191 -15.82 -8.63 -2.56
C GLN A 191 -14.48 -8.00 -2.90
N VAL A 192 -14.45 -6.72 -3.27
CA VAL A 192 -13.18 -6.00 -3.51
C VAL A 192 -12.31 -5.97 -2.25
N SER A 193 -12.90 -5.68 -1.09
CA SER A 193 -12.18 -5.64 0.19
C SER A 193 -11.64 -7.03 0.57
N ASN A 194 -12.47 -8.07 0.51
CA ASN A 194 -12.04 -9.45 0.77
C ASN A 194 -10.94 -9.91 -0.20
N TYR A 195 -10.96 -9.46 -1.44
CA TYR A 195 -9.95 -9.83 -2.43
C TYR A 195 -8.54 -9.34 -2.05
N HIS A 196 -8.41 -8.27 -1.25
CA HIS A 196 -7.10 -7.88 -0.71
C HIS A 196 -6.55 -8.96 0.23
N ILE A 197 -7.41 -9.56 1.06
CA ILE A 197 -7.03 -10.68 1.93
C ILE A 197 -6.62 -11.88 1.06
N GLU A 198 -7.44 -12.26 0.08
CA GLU A 198 -7.16 -13.38 -0.83
C GLU A 198 -5.83 -13.21 -1.57
N ALA A 199 -5.51 -11.99 -1.99
CA ALA A 199 -4.27 -11.72 -2.70
C ALA A 199 -3.05 -11.67 -1.78
N ILE A 200 -3.19 -11.15 -0.56
CA ILE A 200 -2.07 -10.94 0.37
C ILE A 200 -1.79 -12.18 1.21
N LEU A 201 -2.77 -12.97 1.62
CA LEU A 201 -2.50 -14.18 2.39
C LEU A 201 -2.08 -15.31 1.44
N PRO A 202 -1.11 -16.16 1.81
CA PRO A 202 -0.75 -17.32 1.00
C PRO A 202 -1.96 -18.25 0.87
N LYS A 203 -2.10 -18.87 -0.31
CA LYS A 203 -3.04 -19.97 -0.49
C LYS A 203 -2.52 -21.17 0.31
N ALA A 204 -3.38 -21.75 1.13
CA ALA A 204 -3.10 -22.98 1.86
C ALA A 204 -2.86 -24.16 0.90
#